data_AF-A0A3R7U2G9-F1
#
_entry.id   AF-A0A3R7U2G9-F1
#
_cell.length_a   1.000
_cell.length_b   1.000
_cell.length_c   1.000
_cell.angle_alpha   90.00
_cell.angle_beta   90.00
_cell.angle_gamma   90.00
#
_symmetry.space_group_name_H-M   'P 1'
#
loop_
_entity.id
_entity.type
_entity.pdbx_description
1 polymer ?
#
loop_
_entity_poly.entity_id
_entity_poly.type
_entity_poly.pdbx_seq_one_letter_code
_entity_poly.pdbx_strand_id
1 'polypeptide(L)' 'MYEKVNDNAEFCEQIGEAMIKLGVQETMSCMARMMAAVAQKEGGDIQFDCDLGTVSVERKSIALNG' A
#
# COMPACT_ATOMS: atom_id res chain seq x y z
N MET A 1 13.17 -19.64 23.58
CA MET A 1 13.46 -19.14 22.23
C MET A 1 12.17 -18.50 21.76
N TYR A 2 12.04 -17.17 21.89
CA TYR A 2 10.80 -16.48 21.55
C TYR A 2 10.66 -16.49 20.03
N GLU A 3 9.66 -17.19 19.51
CA GLU A 3 9.25 -17.08 18.11
C GLU A 3 8.88 -15.63 17.86
N LYS A 4 9.60 -15.01 16.92
CA LYS A 4 9.21 -13.73 16.34
C LYS A 4 7.98 -14.04 15.49
N VAL A 5 6.80 -14.08 16.13
CA VAL A 5 5.52 -14.07 15.41
C VAL A 5 5.63 -12.91 14.44
N ASN A 6 5.65 -13.26 13.15
CA ASN A 6 6.02 -12.39 12.05
C ASN A 6 5.17 -11.12 12.10
N ASP A 7 5.73 -9.97 12.46
CA ASP A 7 4.98 -8.69 12.64
C ASP A 7 4.10 -8.35 11.43
N ASN A 8 4.43 -8.88 10.25
CA ASN A 8 3.65 -8.71 9.02
C ASN A 8 2.32 -9.50 9.01
N ALA A 9 2.22 -10.60 9.76
CA ALA A 9 1.03 -11.45 9.77
C ALA A 9 -0.17 -10.73 10.40
N GLU A 10 0.02 -10.06 11.53
CA GLU A 10 -1.02 -9.27 12.19
C GLU A 10 -1.49 -8.13 11.29
N PHE A 11 -0.57 -7.45 10.61
CA PHE A 11 -0.92 -6.39 9.68
C PHE A 11 -1.70 -6.91 8.46
N CYS A 12 -1.31 -8.05 7.90
CA CYS A 12 -2.06 -8.71 6.83
C CYS A 12 -3.47 -9.12 7.28
N GLU A 13 -3.63 -9.59 8.52
CA GLU A 13 -4.94 -9.92 9.09
C GLU A 13 -5.82 -8.67 9.21
N GLN A 14 -5.27 -7.55 9.70
CA GLN A 14 -5.98 -6.28 9.78
C GLN A 14 -6.46 -5.78 8.40
N ILE A 15 -5.64 -5.97 7.35
CA ILE A 15 -6.05 -5.68 5.97
C ILE A 15 -7.21 -6.58 5.54
N GLY A 16 -7.12 -7.89 5.83
CA GLY A 16 -8.18 -8.85 5.56
C GLY A 16 -9.49 -8.49 6.26
N GLU A 17 -9.43 -8.10 7.53
CA GLU A 17 -10.60 -7.60 8.26
C GLU A 17 -11.18 -6.34 7.64
N ALA A 18 -10.33 -5.40 7.21
CA ALA A 18 -10.78 -4.18 6.55
C ALA A 18 -11.53 -4.50 5.25
N MET A 19 -11.05 -5.47 4.47
CA MET A 19 -11.75 -5.94 3.27
C MET A 19 -13.13 -6.50 3.57
N ILE A 20 -13.30 -7.19 4.71
CA ILE A 20 -14.61 -7.70 5.16
C ILE A 20 -15.52 -6.56 5.62
N LYS A 21 -15.00 -5.62 6.41
CA LYS A 21 -15.77 -4.54 7.05
C LYS A 21 -16.16 -3.41 6.09
N LEU A 22 -15.24 -2.99 5.22
CA LEU A 22 -15.39 -1.83 4.32
C LEU A 22 -15.67 -2.24 2.87
N GLY A 23 -15.40 -3.51 2.54
CA GLY A 23 -15.39 -3.99 1.16
C GLY A 23 -14.00 -3.86 0.52
N VAL A 24 -13.74 -4.77 -0.42
CA VAL A 24 -12.45 -4.87 -1.12
C VAL A 24 -12.10 -3.58 -1.85
N GLN A 25 -13.03 -3.01 -2.61
CA GLN A 25 -12.77 -1.82 -3.43
C GLN A 25 -12.39 -0.60 -2.58
N GLU A 26 -13.12 -0.34 -1.49
CA GLU A 26 -12.84 0.80 -0.61
C GLU A 26 -11.49 0.63 0.10
N THR A 27 -11.23 -0.57 0.63
CA THR A 27 -9.96 -0.90 1.29
C THR A 27 -8.77 -0.70 0.36
N MET A 28 -8.84 -1.27 -0.86
CA MET A 28 -7.78 -1.12 -1.85
C MET A 28 -7.60 0.33 -2.31
N SER A 29 -8.69 1.10 -2.45
CA SER A 29 -8.65 2.53 -2.76
C SER A 29 -7.92 3.34 -1.67
N CYS A 30 -8.16 3.03 -0.39
CA CYS A 30 -7.43 3.64 0.73
C CYS A 30 -5.93 3.31 0.67
N MET A 31 -5.58 2.04 0.47
CA MET A 31 -4.18 1.61 0.40
C MET A 31 -3.43 2.25 -0.78
N ALA A 32 -4.05 2.29 -1.96
CA ALA A 32 -3.46 2.90 -3.16
C ALA A 32 -3.19 4.40 -2.95
N ARG A 33 -4.13 5.13 -2.33
CA ARG A 33 -3.95 6.55 -1.98
C ARG A 33 -2.77 6.75 -1.03
N MET A 34 -2.64 5.88 -0.03
CA MET A 34 -1.51 5.95 0.91
C MET A 34 -0.18 5.69 0.21
N MET A 35 -0.11 4.68 -0.66
CA MET A 35 1.10 4.40 -1.44
C MET A 35 1.49 5.57 -2.35
N ALA A 36 0.52 6.23 -2.98
CA ALA A 36 0.76 7.44 -3.77
C ALA A 36 1.31 8.59 -2.92
N ALA A 37 0.76 8.80 -1.71
CA ALA A 37 1.24 9.83 -0.79
C ALA A 37 2.67 9.55 -0.31
N VAL A 38 3.00 8.29 -0.01
CA VAL A 38 4.37 7.89 0.37
C VAL A 38 5.33 8.11 -0.79
N ALA A 39 4.99 7.67 -2.01
CA ALA A 39 5.83 7.89 -3.18
C ALA A 39 6.14 9.39 -3.36
N GLN A 40 5.10 10.24 -3.31
CA GLN A 40 5.27 11.70 -3.40
C GLN A 40 6.18 12.26 -2.30
N LYS A 41 5.98 11.84 -1.05
CA LYS A 41 6.78 12.28 0.10
C LYS A 41 8.26 11.90 -0.04
N GLU A 42 8.54 10.67 -0.45
CA GLU A 42 9.91 10.15 -0.58
C GLU A 42 10.60 10.62 -1.87
N GLY A 43 9.87 11.30 -2.77
CA GLY A 43 10.45 11.84 -3.98
C GLY A 43 10.83 10.77 -5.02
N GLY A 44 10.28 9.55 -4.91
CA GLY A 44 10.61 8.40 -5.76
C GLY A 44 9.38 7.54 -6.09
N ASP A 45 9.39 6.93 -7.28
CA ASP A 45 8.40 5.92 -7.64
C ASP A 45 8.66 4.64 -6.84
N ILE A 46 7.60 3.87 -6.57
CA ILE A 46 7.69 2.67 -5.73
C ILE A 46 7.33 1.46 -6.56
N GLN A 47 8.14 0.40 -6.47
CA GLN A 47 7.86 -0.90 -7.06
C GLN A 47 8.09 -1.99 -6.02
N PHE A 48 7.15 -2.93 -5.95
CA PHE A 48 7.26 -4.15 -5.16
C PHE A 48 6.97 -5.36 -6.05
N ASP A 49 7.87 -6.32 -6.02
CA ASP A 49 7.75 -7.59 -6.74
C ASP A 49 7.45 -8.72 -5.76
N CYS A 50 6.50 -9.59 -6.08
CA CYS A 50 6.22 -10.82 -5.37
C CYS A 50 5.99 -11.98 -6.35
N ASP A 51 5.91 -13.21 -5.83
CA ASP A 51 5.74 -14.42 -6.65
C ASP A 51 4.46 -14.38 -7.52
N LEU A 52 3.46 -13.60 -7.10
CA LEU A 52 2.17 -13.49 -7.79
C LEU A 52 2.10 -12.31 -8.76
N GLY A 53 3.04 -11.36 -8.71
CA GLY A 53 3.06 -10.22 -9.61
C GLY A 53 3.80 -9.00 -9.08
N THR A 54 3.67 -7.89 -9.80
CA THR A 54 4.32 -6.62 -9.49
C THR A 54 3.28 -5.55 -9.19
N VAL A 55 3.52 -4.77 -8.15
CA VAL A 55 2.76 -3.56 -7.83
C VAL A 55 3.69 -2.36 -7.99
N SER A 56 3.32 -1.43 -8.87
CA SER A 56 4.04 -0.18 -9.09
C SER A 56 3.16 1.04 -8.82
N VAL A 57 3.79 2.11 -8.32
CA VAL A 57 3.18 3.43 -8.11
C VAL A 57 4.06 4.48 -8.75
N GLU A 58 3.55 5.05 -9.83
CA GLU A 58 4.16 6.16 -10.54
C GLU A 58 3.62 7.49 -9.99
N ARG A 59 4.53 8.40 -9.66
CA ARG A 59 4.13 9.74 -9.20
C ARG A 59 3.74 10.60 -10.38
N LYS A 60 2.57 11.22 -10.28
CA LYS A 60 2.20 12.32 -11.20
C LYS A 60 2.69 13.64 -10.65
N SER A 61 3.43 14.39 -11.47
CA SER A 61 3.70 15.80 -11.21
C SER A 61 2.61 16.63 -11.89
N ILE A 62 1.89 17.43 -11.11
CA ILE A 62 0.92 18.39 -11.63
C ILE A 62 1.54 19.77 -11.45
N ALA A 63 1.86 20.45 -12.56
CA ALA A 63 2.22 21.85 -12.50
C ALA A 63 0.99 22.64 -12.03
N LEU A 64 1.09 23.28 -10.87
CA LEU A 64 0.09 24.27 -10.48
C LEU A 64 0.27 25.43 -11.44
N ASN A 65 -0.77 25.74 -12.23
CA ASN A 65 -0.75 26.91 -13.10
C ASN A 65 -0.47 28.14 -12.22
N GLY A 66 0.67 28.78 -12.48
CA GLY A 66 1.06 30.05 -11.86
C GLY A 66 0.27 31.23 -12.41
#